data_AF-A0A3S9UXV8-F1
#
_entry.id   AF-A0A3S9UXV8-F1
#
_cell.length_a   1.000
_cell.length_b   1.000
_cell.length_c   1.000
_cell.angle_alpha   90.00
_cell.angle_beta   90.00
_cell.angle_gamma   90.00
#
_symmetry.space_group_name_H-M   'P 1'
#
loop_
_entity.id
_entity.type
_entity.pdbx_description
1 polymer ?
#
loop_
_entity_poly.entity_id
_entity_poly.type
_entity_poly.pdbx_seq_one_letter_code
_entity_poly.pdbx_strand_id
1 'polypeptide(L)'
;MVNVDLGQLGQVLRPSKLKMQAKGITSVKSRVVNLQQLAPSCTVNQLIDLLATSFAESYGDAQLLKYNNGNYIPSQLSLYEDSKWLFGESPKYDVMLERRTSQGLIQALLYVEDGLIQRIKIHTDSLRTGPYEELEQQFNGKVFDLHFEDQLFGTIEDWFESGSSS
;
A
#
# COMPACT_ATOMS: atom_id res chain seq x y z
N MET A 1 14.70 6.51 -9.15
CA MET A 1 14.02 7.45 -10.07
C MET A 1 15.04 7.96 -11.07
N VAL A 2 14.86 7.77 -12.38
CA VAL A 2 15.88 8.18 -13.37
C VAL A 2 15.85 9.69 -13.57
N ASN A 3 14.70 10.22 -14.02
CA ASN A 3 14.46 11.64 -14.19
C ASN A 3 12.95 11.93 -14.13
N VAL A 4 12.43 12.15 -12.91
CA VAL A 4 11.00 12.42 -12.67
C VAL A 4 10.83 13.83 -12.12
N ASP A 5 9.71 14.48 -12.46
CA ASP A 5 9.31 15.74 -11.85
C ASP A 5 8.92 15.54 -10.38
N LEU A 6 9.85 15.85 -9.49
CA LEU A 6 9.68 15.78 -8.04
C LEU A 6 8.64 16.77 -7.51
N GLY A 7 8.35 17.84 -8.25
CA GLY A 7 7.30 18.81 -7.93
C GLY A 7 5.90 18.22 -8.09
N GLN A 8 5.68 17.39 -9.12
CA GLN A 8 4.42 16.66 -9.31
C GLN A 8 4.23 15.53 -8.30
N LEU A 9 5.30 14.80 -7.95
CA LEU A 9 5.24 13.75 -6.94
C LEU A 9 4.71 14.28 -5.59
N GLY A 10 5.18 15.47 -5.18
CA GLY A 10 4.71 16.14 -3.97
C GLY A 10 3.26 16.64 -4.04
N GLN A 11 2.68 16.77 -5.24
CA GLN A 11 1.28 17.15 -5.43
C GLN A 11 0.34 15.94 -5.45
N VAL A 12 0.76 14.83 -6.06
CA VAL A 12 -0.03 13.58 -6.13
C VAL A 12 -0.06 12.86 -4.78
N LEU A 13 1.01 12.98 -3.99
CA LEU A 13 1.06 12.48 -2.61
C LEU A 13 0.31 13.37 -1.61
N ARG A 14 -0.40 14.42 -2.05
CA ARG A 14 -1.23 15.22 -1.15
C ARG A 14 -2.45 14.37 -0.74
N PRO A 15 -2.58 14.00 0.55
CA PRO A 15 -3.79 13.34 1.00
C PRO A 15 -5.01 14.24 0.70
N SER A 16 -6.11 13.64 0.24
CA SER A 16 -7.36 14.37 0.01
C SER A 16 -7.82 15.04 1.30
N LYS A 17 -8.57 16.16 1.21
CA LYS A 17 -9.09 16.89 2.38
C LYS A 17 -9.91 16.01 3.35
N LEU A 18 -10.44 14.87 2.89
CA LEU A 18 -11.08 13.85 3.72
C LEU A 18 -10.12 13.24 4.75
N LYS A 19 -8.86 12.96 4.38
CA LYS A 19 -7.79 12.56 5.32
C LYS A 19 -7.39 13.70 6.29
N MET A 20 -7.70 14.96 5.99
CA MET A 20 -7.38 16.08 6.87
C MET A 20 -8.39 16.26 8.02
N GLN A 21 -9.65 15.81 7.86
CA GLN A 21 -10.62 15.81 8.97
C GLN A 21 -10.34 14.70 9.99
N ALA A 22 -9.65 13.64 9.57
CA ALA A 22 -9.22 12.48 10.37
C ALA A 22 -7.97 12.72 11.25
N LYS A 23 -7.30 13.87 11.13
CA LYS A 23 -6.05 14.27 11.81
C LYS A 23 -4.84 13.33 11.62
N GLY A 24 -3.85 13.84 10.89
CA GLY A 24 -2.50 13.97 11.46
C GLY A 24 -1.35 13.18 10.86
N ILE A 25 -1.49 12.54 9.69
CA ILE A 25 -0.37 11.80 9.11
C ILE A 25 0.48 12.72 8.25
N THR A 26 1.52 13.30 8.84
CA THR A 26 2.64 13.86 8.07
C THR A 26 3.40 12.71 7.43
N SER A 27 3.16 12.47 6.14
CA SER A 27 3.98 11.55 5.34
C SER A 27 5.46 11.87 5.57
N VAL A 28 6.23 10.86 5.98
CA VAL A 28 7.68 11.00 6.15
C VAL A 28 8.26 11.27 4.77
N LYS A 29 8.56 12.54 4.49
CA LYS A 29 9.21 12.94 3.24
C LYS A 29 10.64 12.41 3.27
N SER A 30 10.82 11.18 2.80
CA SER A 30 12.16 10.71 2.42
C SER A 30 12.69 11.65 1.35
N ARG A 31 13.91 12.17 1.56
CA ARG A 31 14.60 12.99 0.56
C ARG A 31 14.96 12.09 -0.60
N VAL A 32 14.21 12.20 -1.69
CA VAL A 32 14.46 11.48 -2.94
C VAL A 32 15.25 12.36 -3.90
N VAL A 33 16.15 11.73 -4.66
CA VAL A 33 16.95 12.37 -5.72
C VAL A 33 16.80 11.59 -7.03
N ASN A 34 16.94 12.28 -8.16
CA ASN A 34 16.99 11.65 -9.47
C ASN A 34 18.39 11.11 -9.76
N LEU A 35 18.51 9.95 -10.39
CA LEU A 35 19.80 9.37 -10.78
C LEU A 35 20.57 10.31 -11.73
N GLN A 36 19.87 11.07 -12.57
CA GLN A 36 20.50 12.09 -13.43
C GLN A 36 21.21 13.21 -12.66
N GLN A 37 20.90 13.44 -11.39
CA GLN A 37 21.65 14.40 -10.57
C GLN A 37 23.05 13.90 -10.20
N LEU A 38 23.27 12.58 -10.22
CA LEU A 38 24.55 11.92 -9.93
C LEU A 38 25.27 11.49 -11.21
N ALA A 39 24.50 11.06 -12.21
CA ALA A 39 24.99 10.62 -13.51
C ALA A 39 24.15 11.28 -14.62
N PRO A 40 24.52 12.49 -15.10
CA PRO A 40 23.70 13.28 -16.02
C PRO A 40 23.33 12.61 -17.33
N SER A 41 24.16 11.69 -17.81
CA SER A 41 23.92 10.93 -19.05
C SER A 41 22.99 9.73 -18.85
N CYS A 42 22.59 9.40 -17.61
CA CYS A 42 21.78 8.23 -17.32
C CYS A 42 20.38 8.34 -17.94
N THR A 43 20.06 7.37 -18.79
CA THR A 43 18.73 7.19 -19.39
C THR A 43 18.06 5.92 -18.86
N VAL A 44 16.74 5.83 -19.00
CA VAL A 44 15.97 4.64 -18.60
C VAL A 44 16.46 3.40 -19.35
N ASN A 45 16.69 3.51 -20.67
CA ASN A 45 17.16 2.39 -21.48
C ASN A 45 18.53 1.89 -21.03
N GLN A 46 19.48 2.80 -20.78
CA GLN A 46 20.79 2.42 -20.25
C GLN A 46 20.69 1.75 -18.88
N LEU A 47 19.78 2.21 -18.01
CA LEU A 47 19.56 1.57 -16.72
C LEU A 47 19.01 0.15 -16.87
N ILE A 48 18.06 -0.06 -17.79
CA ILE A 48 17.52 -1.40 -18.09
C ILE A 48 18.63 -2.33 -18.58
N ASP A 49 19.47 -1.87 -19.51
CA ASP A 49 20.56 -2.68 -20.05
C ASP A 49 21.60 -3.02 -18.97
N LEU A 50 21.98 -2.05 -18.12
CA LEU A 50 22.90 -2.27 -17.00
C LEU A 50 22.36 -3.26 -15.96
N LEU A 51 21.06 -3.18 -15.65
CA LEU A 51 20.40 -4.13 -14.75
C LEU A 51 20.39 -5.54 -15.33
N ALA A 52 20.13 -5.69 -16.63
CA ALA A 52 20.17 -6.99 -17.29
C ALA A 52 21.58 -7.60 -17.26
N THR A 53 22.62 -6.81 -17.56
CA THR A 53 24.02 -7.24 -17.46
C THR A 53 24.38 -7.67 -16.05
N SER A 54 24.09 -6.83 -15.04
CA SER A 54 24.41 -7.13 -13.64
C SER A 54 23.66 -8.38 -13.12
N PHE A 55 22.42 -8.58 -13.57
CA PHE A 55 21.67 -9.80 -13.28
C PHE A 55 22.35 -11.02 -13.89
N ALA A 56 22.75 -10.96 -15.16
CA ALA A 56 23.42 -12.08 -15.83
C ALA A 56 24.78 -12.42 -15.21
N GLU A 57 25.55 -11.41 -14.79
CA GLU A 57 26.80 -11.61 -14.05
C GLU A 57 26.58 -12.33 -12.71
N SER A 58 25.46 -12.05 -12.04
CA SER A 58 25.15 -12.61 -10.72
C SER A 58 24.52 -14.01 -10.78
N TYR A 59 23.71 -14.28 -11.81
CA TYR A 59 22.85 -15.46 -11.87
C TYR A 59 23.09 -16.36 -13.11
N GLY A 60 24.01 -15.99 -14.00
CA GLY A 60 24.29 -16.69 -15.25
C GLY A 60 23.49 -16.14 -16.44
N ASP A 61 23.64 -16.79 -17.59
CA ASP A 61 23.08 -16.29 -18.85
C ASP A 61 21.56 -16.09 -18.76
N ALA A 62 21.09 -14.91 -19.18
CA ALA A 62 19.71 -14.47 -19.01
C ALA A 62 19.16 -13.88 -20.30
N GLN A 63 17.94 -14.27 -20.66
CA GLN A 63 17.27 -13.74 -21.84
C GLN A 63 16.40 -12.53 -21.48
N LEU A 64 16.69 -11.38 -22.08
CA LEU A 64 15.85 -10.19 -21.93
C LEU A 64 14.59 -10.32 -22.80
N LEU A 65 13.42 -10.36 -22.14
CA LEU A 65 12.11 -10.31 -22.81
C LEU A 65 11.63 -8.87 -22.90
N LYS A 66 11.26 -8.42 -24.11
CA LYS A 66 10.72 -7.08 -24.36
C LYS A 66 9.24 -7.16 -24.70
N TYR A 67 8.40 -6.67 -23.78
CA TYR A 67 6.96 -6.59 -23.96
C TYR A 67 6.51 -5.18 -24.36
N ASN A 68 5.48 -5.12 -25.18
CA ASN A 68 4.75 -3.91 -25.56
C ASN A 68 3.28 -4.28 -25.84
N ASN A 69 2.44 -3.26 -26.03
CA ASN A 69 1.00 -3.46 -26.25
C ASN A 69 0.65 -4.27 -27.51
N GLY A 70 1.59 -4.44 -28.44
CA GLY A 70 1.41 -5.23 -29.66
C GLY A 70 1.79 -6.71 -29.53
N ASN A 71 2.55 -7.10 -28.49
CA ASN A 71 3.02 -8.49 -28.34
C ASN A 71 2.62 -9.12 -26.99
N TYR A 72 2.03 -8.35 -26.07
CA TYR A 72 1.63 -8.85 -24.77
C TYR A 72 0.46 -8.05 -24.20
N ILE A 73 -0.54 -8.79 -23.73
CA ILE A 73 -1.68 -8.25 -22.97
C ILE A 73 -1.66 -8.96 -21.61
N PRO A 74 -1.48 -8.23 -20.49
CA PRO A 74 -1.54 -8.83 -19.16
C PRO A 74 -2.90 -9.49 -18.93
N SER A 75 -2.91 -10.70 -18.35
CA SER A 75 -4.17 -11.42 -18.06
C SER A 75 -5.05 -10.70 -17.04
N GLN A 76 -4.49 -9.82 -16.23
CA GLN A 76 -5.19 -8.98 -15.26
C GLN A 76 -5.49 -7.56 -15.78
N LEU A 77 -5.31 -7.27 -17.08
CA LEU A 77 -5.52 -5.92 -17.60
C LEU A 77 -6.91 -5.37 -17.26
N SER A 78 -7.96 -6.21 -17.36
CA SER A 78 -9.33 -5.82 -17.00
C SER A 78 -9.47 -5.45 -15.52
N LEU A 79 -8.71 -6.07 -14.62
CA LEU A 79 -8.69 -5.71 -13.20
C LEU A 79 -8.00 -4.36 -12.99
N TYR A 80 -6.90 -4.10 -13.69
CA TYR A 80 -6.17 -2.83 -13.59
C TYR A 80 -6.93 -1.64 -14.20
N GLU A 81 -7.88 -1.91 -15.09
CA GLU A 81 -8.79 -0.92 -15.66
C GLU A 81 -10.09 -0.77 -14.85
N ASP A 82 -10.39 -1.70 -13.94
CA ASP A 82 -11.62 -1.66 -13.13
C ASP A 82 -11.58 -0.48 -12.16
N SER A 83 -12.52 0.44 -12.32
CA SER A 83 -12.67 1.60 -11.44
C SER A 83 -13.01 1.22 -10.00
N LYS A 84 -13.75 0.12 -9.78
CA LYS A 84 -14.01 -0.41 -8.43
C LYS A 84 -12.72 -0.91 -7.78
N TRP A 85 -11.80 -1.47 -8.56
CA TRP A 85 -10.49 -1.88 -8.05
C TRP A 85 -9.58 -0.68 -7.79
N LEU A 86 -9.52 0.27 -8.72
CA LEU A 86 -8.65 1.46 -8.63
C LEU A 86 -9.05 2.43 -7.52
N PHE A 87 -10.35 2.65 -7.32
CA PHE A 87 -10.87 3.64 -6.37
C PHE A 87 -11.51 3.00 -5.13
N GLY A 88 -11.75 1.69 -5.16
CA GLY A 88 -12.59 1.02 -4.18
C GLY A 88 -14.05 1.44 -4.30
N GLU A 89 -14.93 0.73 -3.61
CA GLU A 89 -16.11 1.39 -3.08
C GLU A 89 -15.63 2.22 -1.87
N SER A 90 -16.18 3.43 -1.67
CA SER A 90 -16.06 4.16 -0.40
C SER A 90 -17.36 3.97 0.37
N PRO A 91 -17.56 2.82 1.05
CA PRO A 91 -18.74 2.66 1.85
C PRO A 91 -18.83 3.72 2.92
N LYS A 92 -20.05 3.98 3.39
CA LYS A 92 -20.24 4.73 4.63
C LYS A 92 -19.62 3.92 5.76
N TYR A 93 -18.68 4.53 6.46
CA TYR A 93 -18.13 4.06 7.72
C TYR A 93 -18.50 5.10 8.77
N ASP A 94 -18.97 4.63 9.92
CA ASP A 94 -19.43 5.48 11.02
C ASP A 94 -18.26 5.85 11.93
N VAL A 95 -17.28 4.95 12.04
CA VAL A 95 -16.14 5.08 12.95
C VAL A 95 -14.84 4.85 12.19
N MET A 96 -13.83 5.66 12.49
CA MET A 96 -12.47 5.46 12.02
C MET A 96 -11.53 5.48 13.22
N LEU A 97 -10.75 4.42 13.38
CA LEU A 97 -9.72 4.27 14.41
C LEU A 97 -8.35 4.25 13.75
N GLU A 98 -7.36 4.89 14.37
CA GLU A 98 -6.02 4.96 13.84
C GLU A 98 -4.98 4.86 14.96
N ARG A 99 -4.00 3.97 14.81
CA ARG A 99 -2.91 3.78 15.77
C ARG A 99 -1.60 3.58 15.04
N ARG A 100 -0.56 4.25 15.53
CA ARG A 100 0.82 4.00 15.08
C ARG A 100 1.40 2.85 15.89
N THR A 101 1.82 1.81 15.20
CA THR A 101 2.39 0.59 15.78
C THR A 101 3.85 0.42 15.35
N SER A 102 4.50 -0.65 15.81
CA SER A 102 5.86 -1.02 15.39
C SER A 102 5.95 -1.33 13.89
N GLN A 103 4.84 -1.72 13.26
CA GLN A 103 4.77 -2.16 11.86
C GLN A 103 4.38 -1.04 10.88
N GLY A 104 4.06 0.15 11.39
CA GLY A 104 3.60 1.28 10.59
C GLY A 104 2.37 1.94 11.19
N LEU A 105 1.68 2.73 10.38
CA LEU A 105 0.37 3.25 10.70
C LEU A 105 -0.70 2.21 10.33
N ILE A 106 -1.62 1.97 11.25
CA ILE A 106 -2.78 1.10 11.03
C ILE A 106 -4.02 1.97 11.18
N GLN A 107 -4.88 1.92 10.17
CA GLN A 107 -6.18 2.58 10.15
C GLN A 107 -7.28 1.54 9.96
N ALA A 108 -8.31 1.59 10.80
CA ALA A 108 -9.48 0.75 10.71
C ALA A 108 -10.74 1.60 10.47
N LEU A 109 -11.49 1.25 9.42
CA LEU A 109 -12.75 1.88 9.05
C LEU A 109 -13.89 0.92 9.41
N LEU A 110 -14.81 1.33 10.28
CA LEU A 110 -15.90 0.51 10.79
C LEU A 110 -17.27 1.06 10.38
N TYR A 111 -18.13 0.16 9.93
CA TYR A 111 -19.56 0.40 9.77
C TYR A 111 -20.27 -0.30 10.92
N VAL A 112 -20.96 0.47 11.76
CA VAL A 112 -21.54 0.02 13.03
C VAL A 112 -23.04 0.29 13.01
N GLU A 113 -23.83 -0.77 13.18
CA GLU A 113 -25.28 -0.72 13.18
C GLU A 113 -25.79 -1.41 14.45
N ASP A 114 -26.63 -0.72 15.22
CA ASP A 114 -27.14 -1.18 16.53
C ASP A 114 -26.03 -1.60 17.52
N GLY A 115 -24.89 -0.91 17.48
CA GLY A 115 -23.73 -1.19 18.35
C GLY A 115 -22.92 -2.42 17.95
N LEU A 116 -23.24 -3.05 16.80
CA LEU A 116 -22.52 -4.18 16.24
C LEU A 116 -21.74 -3.78 14.99
N ILE A 117 -20.53 -4.30 14.87
CA ILE A 117 -19.67 -4.05 13.71
C ILE A 117 -20.17 -4.91 12.56
N GLN A 118 -20.78 -4.26 11.57
CA GLN A 118 -21.27 -4.94 10.38
C GLN A 118 -20.15 -5.17 9.36
N ARG A 119 -19.19 -4.24 9.30
CA ARG A 119 -18.01 -4.34 8.45
C ARG A 119 -16.84 -3.56 9.02
N ILE A 120 -15.64 -4.11 8.90
CA ILE A 120 -14.37 -3.41 9.13
C ILE A 120 -13.52 -3.45 7.86
N LYS A 121 -12.74 -2.40 7.60
CA LYS A 121 -11.64 -2.39 6.64
C LYS A 121 -10.35 -1.91 7.28
N ILE A 122 -9.26 -2.65 7.08
CA ILE A 122 -7.93 -2.34 7.61
C ILE A 122 -7.05 -1.80 6.48
N HIS A 123 -6.47 -0.64 6.72
CA HIS A 123 -5.47 -0.03 5.85
C HIS A 123 -4.17 0.15 6.63
N THR A 124 -3.05 -0.16 5.98
CA THR A 124 -1.72 0.02 6.58
C THR A 124 -0.71 0.47 5.53
N ASP A 125 0.31 1.21 5.97
CA ASP A 125 1.50 1.53 5.17
C ASP A 125 2.63 0.51 5.36
N SER A 126 2.38 -0.58 6.09
CA SER A 126 3.31 -1.70 6.24
C SER A 126 3.62 -2.36 4.89
N LEU A 127 4.86 -2.81 4.72
CA LEU A 127 5.30 -3.58 3.55
C LEU A 127 4.88 -5.06 3.62
N ARG A 128 4.29 -5.48 4.74
CA ARG A 128 3.80 -6.84 4.88
C ARG A 128 2.59 -7.07 3.99
N THR A 129 2.58 -8.26 3.40
CA THR A 129 1.43 -8.78 2.67
C THR A 129 0.86 -9.94 3.46
N GLY A 130 -0.45 -10.09 3.48
CA GLY A 130 -1.13 -11.16 4.21
C GLY A 130 -2.64 -11.09 4.04
N PRO A 131 -3.39 -12.09 4.53
CA PRO A 131 -4.84 -12.17 4.37
C PRO A 131 -5.57 -11.18 5.31
N TYR A 132 -5.47 -9.89 5.00
CA TYR A 132 -6.16 -8.84 5.75
C TYR A 132 -7.67 -9.07 5.80
N GLU A 133 -8.25 -9.69 4.76
CA GLU A 133 -9.66 -10.05 4.73
C GLU A 133 -10.04 -11.07 5.80
N GLU A 134 -9.18 -12.04 6.11
CA GLU A 134 -9.44 -13.01 7.19
C GLU A 134 -9.38 -12.34 8.55
N LEU A 135 -8.43 -11.41 8.73
CA LEU A 135 -8.31 -10.62 9.95
C LEU A 135 -9.53 -9.71 10.14
N GLU A 136 -9.99 -9.05 9.07
CA GLU A 136 -11.20 -8.21 9.08
C GLU A 136 -12.45 -9.00 9.47
N GLN A 137 -12.62 -10.21 8.91
CA GLN A 137 -13.78 -11.07 9.20
C GLN A 137 -13.92 -11.43 10.68
N GLN A 138 -12.83 -11.47 11.44
CA GLN A 138 -12.88 -11.78 12.88
C GLN A 138 -13.57 -10.70 13.72
N PHE A 139 -13.79 -9.51 13.18
CA PHE A 139 -14.44 -8.41 13.89
C PHE A 139 -15.88 -8.18 13.46
N ASN A 140 -16.33 -8.79 12.36
CA ASN A 140 -17.72 -8.71 11.94
C ASN A 140 -18.63 -9.38 12.98
N GLY A 141 -19.70 -8.70 13.38
CA GLY A 141 -20.64 -9.12 14.41
C GLY A 141 -20.19 -8.86 15.85
N LYS A 142 -18.99 -8.32 16.09
CA LYS A 142 -18.55 -7.94 17.45
C LYS A 142 -19.20 -6.65 17.91
N VAL A 143 -19.39 -6.53 19.23
CA VAL A 143 -19.89 -5.30 19.86
C VAL A 143 -18.82 -4.22 19.79
N PHE A 144 -19.21 -3.03 19.34
CA PHE A 144 -18.38 -1.85 19.39
C PHE A 144 -18.54 -1.17 20.76
N ASP A 145 -17.59 -1.44 21.66
CA ASP A 145 -17.55 -0.88 23.02
C ASP A 145 -16.26 -0.08 23.28
N LEU A 146 -16.08 0.38 24.52
CA LEU A 146 -14.92 1.19 24.93
C LEU A 146 -13.59 0.41 24.91
N HIS A 147 -13.61 -0.92 24.93
CA HIS A 147 -12.41 -1.77 24.93
C HIS A 147 -12.07 -2.29 23.53
N PHE A 148 -13.01 -2.18 22.59
CA PHE A 148 -12.87 -2.70 21.24
C PHE A 148 -11.61 -2.18 20.55
N GLU A 149 -11.28 -0.89 20.73
CA GLU A 149 -10.10 -0.30 20.09
C GLU A 149 -8.81 -1.03 20.51
N ASP A 150 -8.60 -1.25 21.80
CA ASP A 150 -7.41 -1.93 22.30
C ASP A 150 -7.37 -3.40 21.87
N GLN A 151 -8.52 -4.08 21.86
CA GLN A 151 -8.62 -5.45 21.36
C GLN A 151 -8.29 -5.54 19.87
N LEU A 152 -8.79 -4.60 19.06
CA LEU A 152 -8.55 -4.54 17.63
C LEU A 152 -7.05 -4.40 17.36
N PHE A 153 -6.40 -3.38 17.92
CA PHE A 153 -4.99 -3.13 17.63
C PHE A 153 -4.08 -4.21 18.23
N GLY A 154 -4.38 -4.74 19.41
CA GLY A 154 -3.64 -5.87 19.97
C GLY A 154 -3.71 -7.10 19.06
N THR A 155 -4.89 -7.45 18.56
CA THR A 155 -5.06 -8.57 17.63
C THR A 155 -4.29 -8.35 16.32
N ILE A 156 -4.30 -7.12 15.79
CA ILE A 156 -3.55 -6.81 14.56
C ILE A 156 -2.04 -6.90 14.80
N GLU A 157 -1.54 -6.42 15.95
CA GLU A 157 -0.12 -6.53 16.33
C GLU A 157 0.30 -8.00 16.51
N ASP A 158 -0.49 -8.81 17.22
CA ASP A 158 -0.25 -10.25 17.39
C ASP A 158 -0.26 -11.00 16.03
N TRP A 159 -1.15 -10.60 15.12
CA TRP A 159 -1.20 -11.15 13.77
C TRP A 159 0.06 -10.81 12.97
N PHE A 160 0.57 -9.58 13.11
CA PHE A 160 1.84 -9.19 12.52
C PHE A 160 3.01 -9.99 13.10
N GLU A 161 3.04 -10.23 14.40
CA GLU A 161 4.11 -11.00 15.04
C GLU A 161 4.09 -12.48 14.65
N SER A 162 2.94 -13.12 14.68
CA SER A 162 2.76 -14.56 14.36
C SER A 162 3.14 -14.92 12.92
N GLY A 163 2.92 -14.04 11.95
CA GLY A 163 3.37 -14.27 10.56
C GLY A 163 4.88 -14.10 10.34
N SER A 164 5.67 -13.75 11.37
CA SER A 164 7.14 -13.55 11.26
C SER A 164 7.95 -14.83 11.43
N SER A 165 7.28 -15.94 11.76
CA SER A 165 7.90 -17.21 12.12
C SER A 165 7.77 -18.27 11.02
N SER A 166 7.69 -17.88 9.76
CA SER A 166 7.61 -18.80 8.61
C SER A 166 8.64 -18.47 7.54
#